data_AF-A0A926ALU0-F1
#
_entry.id   AF-A0A926ALU0-F1
#
_cell.length_a   1.000
_cell.length_b   1.000
_cell.length_c   1.000
_cell.angle_alpha   90.00
_cell.angle_beta   90.00
_cell.angle_gamma   90.00
#
_symmetry.space_group_name_H-M   'P 1'
#
loop_
_entity.id
_entity.type
_entity.pdbx_description
1 polymer ?
#
loop_
_entity_poly.entity_id
_entity_poly.type
_entity_poly.pdbx_seq_one_letter_code
_entity_poly.pdbx_strand_id
1 'polypeptide(L)'
;PEAFVSNPQEGVAKLQEALELTEPPRIVEGIDIAHLQGGETVGSKVCFIDGSPFKDGYRRYKIKHGQGNNDYLSIQEVVSRRYREAGASNELYPDVILIDGGLGQLHGALEVFKTMDVRPPMVISLAKKDELVYVQAKTEPIKLSRNHLGLKLLQYIRDEAHRFAQHYHHILRRKSQLEEDVKKGRRPPRARKKKPAASPEPTPVPQEISPPAPNTDANGAANG
;
A
#
# COMPACT_ATOMS: atom_id res chain seq x y z
N PRO A 1 10.48 6.04 -9.11
CA PRO A 1 11.42 6.61 -8.13
C PRO A 1 11.97 5.49 -7.24
N GLU A 2 13.20 5.07 -7.56
CA GLU A 2 13.99 4.14 -6.75
C GLU A 2 14.70 4.95 -5.66
N ALA A 3 14.05 5.11 -4.53
CA ALA A 3 14.74 5.32 -3.27
C ALA A 3 14.20 4.23 -2.35
N PHE A 4 14.79 3.04 -2.47
CA PHE A 4 14.59 2.00 -1.47
C PHE A 4 14.82 2.65 -0.10
N VAL A 5 13.82 2.59 0.78
CA VAL A 5 14.10 2.68 2.21
C VAL A 5 15.10 1.55 2.45
N SER A 6 16.37 1.89 2.68
CA SER A 6 17.46 0.92 2.78
C SER A 6 17.26 -0.09 3.90
N ASN A 7 16.27 0.15 4.77
CA ASN A 7 15.86 -0.71 5.86
C ASN A 7 14.38 -0.44 6.28
N PRO A 8 13.39 -1.14 5.69
CA PRO A 8 11.97 -0.95 6.03
C PRO A 8 11.66 -1.13 7.52
N GLN A 9 12.31 -2.10 8.16
CA GLN A 9 12.13 -2.41 9.58
C GLN A 9 12.58 -1.25 10.47
N GLU A 10 13.70 -0.62 10.14
CA GLU A 10 14.17 0.57 10.84
C GLU A 10 13.26 1.78 10.59
N GLY A 11 12.70 1.90 9.38
CA GLY A 11 11.65 2.89 9.08
C GLY A 11 10.42 2.72 9.97
N VAL A 12 9.97 1.48 10.17
CA VAL A 12 8.85 1.14 11.06
C VAL A 12 9.18 1.46 12.52
N ALA A 13 10.38 1.07 13.00
CA ALA A 13 10.81 1.38 14.36
C ALA A 13 10.89 2.89 14.62
N LYS A 14 11.45 3.67 13.67
CA LYS A 14 11.48 5.13 13.78
C LYS A 14 10.11 5.76 13.66
N LEU A 15 9.19 5.15 12.91
CA LEU A 15 7.80 5.61 12.87
C LEU A 15 7.09 5.36 14.21
N GLN A 16 7.32 4.20 14.84
CA GLN A 16 6.82 3.91 16.19
C GLN A 16 7.26 4.96 17.19
N GLU A 17 8.57 5.26 17.25
CA GLU A 17 9.15 6.28 18.13
C GLU A 17 8.50 7.65 17.88
N ALA A 18 8.40 8.07 16.63
CA ALA A 18 7.84 9.37 16.26
C ALA A 18 6.35 9.51 16.63
N LEU A 19 5.57 8.45 16.48
CA LEU A 19 4.14 8.43 16.76
C LEU A 19 3.81 8.03 18.21
N GLU A 20 4.83 7.75 19.03
CA GLU A 20 4.69 7.28 20.42
C GLU A 20 3.79 6.04 20.54
N LEU A 21 3.92 5.11 19.58
CA LEU A 21 3.15 3.88 19.57
C LEU A 21 3.74 2.86 20.55
N THR A 22 2.88 2.12 21.25
CA THR A 22 3.28 1.07 22.20
C THR A 22 4.03 -0.06 21.51
N GLU A 23 3.62 -0.41 20.29
CA GLU A 23 4.23 -1.45 19.46
C GLU A 23 4.55 -0.92 18.06
N PRO A 24 5.54 -1.49 17.36
CA PRO A 24 5.83 -1.12 15.98
C PRO A 24 4.60 -1.33 15.08
N PRO A 25 4.19 -0.33 14.27
CA PRO A 25 3.04 -0.49 13.39
C PRO A 25 3.37 -1.49 12.29
N ARG A 26 2.64 -2.61 12.27
CA ARG A 26 2.82 -3.65 11.27
C ARG A 26 2.12 -3.26 9.98
N ILE A 27 0.91 -2.73 10.07
CA ILE A 27 0.07 -2.44 8.91
C ILE A 27 -0.17 -0.94 8.82
N VAL A 28 0.30 -0.35 7.72
CA VAL A 28 0.09 1.06 7.41
C VAL A 28 -0.66 1.20 6.10
N GLU A 29 -1.80 1.88 6.12
CA GLU A 29 -2.56 2.20 4.91
C GLU A 29 -2.32 3.65 4.50
N GLY A 30 -1.99 3.87 3.23
CA GLY A 30 -1.88 5.20 2.62
C GLY A 30 -3.10 5.52 1.78
N ILE A 31 -3.70 6.70 1.98
CA ILE A 31 -4.88 7.15 1.24
C ILE A 31 -4.56 8.47 0.53
N ASP A 32 -4.79 8.52 -0.78
CA ASP A 32 -4.65 9.71 -1.63
C ASP A 32 -5.95 9.98 -2.40
N ILE A 33 -6.29 11.26 -2.58
CA ILE A 33 -7.43 11.70 -3.41
C ILE A 33 -6.87 12.39 -4.66
N ALA A 34 -7.23 11.83 -5.82
CA ALA A 34 -6.82 12.36 -7.11
C ALA A 34 -8.02 12.81 -7.94
N HIS A 35 -7.92 14.02 -8.49
CA HIS A 35 -8.87 14.55 -9.47
C HIS A 35 -8.44 14.19 -10.90
N LEU A 36 -9.30 13.50 -11.62
CA LEU A 36 -9.11 13.14 -13.02
C LEU A 36 -9.49 14.30 -13.94
N GLN A 37 -8.80 14.37 -15.08
CA GLN A 37 -9.24 15.20 -16.20
C GLN A 37 -10.59 14.64 -16.71
N GLY A 38 -11.66 15.40 -16.53
CA GLY A 38 -13.04 14.97 -16.78
C GLY A 38 -14.00 15.16 -15.60
N GLY A 39 -13.52 15.67 -14.46
CA GLY A 39 -14.34 15.99 -13.29
C GLY A 39 -14.62 14.78 -12.38
N GLU A 40 -14.06 13.61 -12.69
CA GLU A 40 -14.13 12.44 -11.81
C GLU A 40 -13.10 12.56 -10.67
N THR A 41 -13.47 12.17 -9.47
CA THR A 41 -12.54 12.05 -8.33
C THR A 41 -12.34 10.59 -7.98
N VAL A 42 -11.11 10.21 -7.66
CA VAL A 42 -10.74 8.85 -7.27
C VAL A 42 -9.95 8.87 -5.99
N GLY A 43 -10.40 8.10 -5.01
CA GLY A 43 -9.59 7.74 -3.87
C GLY A 43 -8.74 6.52 -4.17
N SER A 44 -7.49 6.53 -3.75
CA SER A 44 -6.59 5.38 -3.83
C SER A 44 -6.15 4.99 -2.42
N LYS A 45 -6.12 3.69 -2.15
CA LYS A 45 -5.63 3.10 -0.91
C LYS A 45 -4.50 2.14 -1.25
N VAL A 46 -3.35 2.33 -0.62
CA VAL A 46 -2.22 1.39 -0.64
C VAL A 46 -2.03 0.80 0.74
N CYS A 47 -1.48 -0.42 0.80
CA CYS A 47 -1.24 -1.14 2.04
C CYS A 47 0.25 -1.47 2.15
N PHE A 48 0.82 -1.27 3.33
CA PHE A 48 2.17 -1.66 3.65
C PHE A 48 2.14 -2.61 4.85
N ILE A 49 2.92 -3.69 4.79
CA ILE A 49 3.10 -4.64 5.89
C ILE A 49 4.59 -4.65 6.23
N ASP A 50 4.91 -4.43 7.51
CA ASP A 50 6.26 -4.39 8.06
C ASP A 50 7.19 -3.47 7.23
N GLY A 51 6.65 -2.31 6.83
CA GLY A 51 7.34 -1.28 6.05
C GLY A 51 7.43 -1.55 4.54
N SER A 52 6.88 -2.65 4.04
CA SER A 52 6.97 -3.07 2.64
C SER A 52 5.61 -3.03 1.91
N PRO A 53 5.56 -2.65 0.61
CA PRO A 53 4.32 -2.60 -0.15
C PRO A 53 3.61 -3.97 -0.25
N PHE A 54 2.36 -4.04 0.20
CA PHE A 54 1.48 -5.21 0.03
C PHE A 54 0.40 -4.92 -1.03
N LYS A 55 0.72 -5.22 -2.29
CA LYS A 55 -0.09 -4.84 -3.46
C LYS A 55 -1.48 -5.47 -3.49
N ASP A 56 -1.65 -6.66 -2.92
CA ASP A 56 -2.96 -7.34 -2.86
C ASP A 56 -3.95 -6.60 -1.94
N GLY A 57 -3.44 -5.77 -1.03
CA GLY A 57 -4.22 -4.88 -0.19
C GLY A 57 -4.62 -3.55 -0.86
N TYR A 58 -4.22 -3.29 -2.12
CA TYR A 58 -4.47 -2.00 -2.77
C TYR A 58 -5.90 -1.89 -3.27
N ARG A 59 -6.54 -0.73 -3.10
CA ARG A 59 -7.92 -0.49 -3.53
C ARG A 59 -8.08 0.88 -4.17
N ARG A 60 -9.03 0.98 -5.10
CA ARG A 60 -9.44 2.25 -5.72
C ARG A 60 -10.92 2.47 -5.51
N TYR A 61 -11.27 3.70 -5.19
CA TYR A 61 -12.62 4.12 -4.92
C TYR A 61 -12.98 5.20 -5.90
N LYS A 62 -13.84 4.88 -6.88
CA LYS A 62 -14.49 5.93 -7.66
C LYS A 62 -15.43 6.68 -6.73
N ILE A 63 -15.19 7.98 -6.56
CA ILE A 63 -15.99 8.88 -5.74
C ILE A 63 -17.30 9.16 -6.48
N LYS A 64 -18.42 9.07 -5.77
CA LYS A 64 -19.76 9.12 -6.39
C LYS A 64 -20.52 10.40 -6.06
N HIS A 65 -20.08 11.18 -5.07
CA HIS A 65 -20.75 12.43 -4.75
C HIS A 65 -20.51 13.46 -5.88
N GLY A 66 -21.58 14.12 -6.32
CA GLY A 66 -21.54 15.10 -7.40
C GLY A 66 -21.10 16.50 -6.96
N GLN A 67 -20.51 16.64 -5.77
CA GLN A 67 -20.23 17.96 -5.15
C GLN A 67 -18.88 18.57 -5.57
N GLY A 68 -18.44 18.29 -6.81
CA GLY A 68 -17.21 18.84 -7.37
C GLY A 68 -15.94 18.43 -6.61
N ASN A 69 -14.90 19.26 -6.70
CA ASN A 69 -13.59 19.02 -6.07
C ASN A 69 -13.64 19.31 -4.57
N ASN A 70 -14.35 18.47 -3.81
CA ASN A 70 -14.35 18.50 -2.36
C ASN A 70 -13.57 17.29 -1.81
N ASP A 71 -12.28 17.52 -1.53
CA ASP A 71 -11.38 16.48 -1.03
C ASP A 71 -11.78 15.95 0.34
N TYR A 72 -12.34 16.82 1.19
CA TYR A 72 -12.84 16.43 2.50
C TYR A 72 -13.93 15.36 2.38
N LEU A 73 -14.95 15.61 1.56
CA LEU A 73 -16.02 14.64 1.33
C LEU A 73 -15.53 13.37 0.63
N SER A 74 -14.54 13.51 -0.26
CA SER A 74 -13.94 12.38 -0.95
C SER A 74 -13.17 11.46 0.01
N ILE A 75 -12.41 12.03 0.96
CA ILE A 75 -11.77 11.26 2.04
C ILE A 75 -12.82 10.59 2.91
N GLN A 76 -13.87 11.32 3.29
CA GLN A 76 -14.95 10.75 4.09
C GLN A 76 -15.59 9.55 3.41
N GLU A 77 -15.86 9.62 2.10
CA GLU A 77 -16.42 8.51 1.34
C GLU A 77 -15.46 7.30 1.32
N VAL A 78 -14.16 7.52 1.07
CA VAL A 78 -13.15 6.46 1.02
C VAL A 78 -13.02 5.76 2.37
N VAL A 79 -12.83 6.52 3.44
CA VAL A 79 -12.71 6.00 4.81
C VAL A 79 -14.01 5.30 5.19
N SER A 80 -15.17 5.89 4.89
CA SER A 80 -16.47 5.29 5.21
C SER A 80 -16.65 3.92 4.57
N ARG A 81 -16.29 3.79 3.28
CA ARG A 81 -16.40 2.53 2.54
C ARG A 81 -15.39 1.49 3.06
N ARG A 82 -14.13 1.88 3.22
CA ARG A 82 -13.06 0.99 3.69
C ARG A 82 -13.36 0.36 5.04
N TYR A 83 -13.84 1.15 6.01
CA TYR A 83 -14.02 0.69 7.39
C TYR A 83 -15.41 0.11 7.66
N ARG A 84 -16.41 0.40 6.83
CA ARG A 84 -17.67 -0.36 6.81
C ARG A 84 -17.46 -1.79 6.29
N GLU A 85 -16.63 -1.94 5.26
CA GLU A 85 -16.29 -3.25 4.67
C GLU A 85 -15.38 -4.08 5.59
N ALA A 86 -14.46 -3.44 6.35
CA ALA A 86 -13.59 -4.12 7.31
C ALA A 86 -14.36 -4.86 8.42
N GLY A 87 -15.48 -4.28 8.89
CA GLY A 87 -16.34 -4.91 9.90
C GLY A 87 -17.14 -6.11 9.39
N ALA A 88 -17.18 -6.33 8.06
CA ALA A 88 -17.99 -7.35 7.41
C ALA A 88 -17.19 -8.60 6.96
N SER A 89 -15.89 -8.69 7.27
CA SER A 89 -14.90 -9.78 7.05
C SER A 89 -13.85 -9.61 5.93
N ASN A 90 -12.65 -10.15 6.21
CA ASN A 90 -11.55 -10.57 5.32
C ASN A 90 -10.43 -9.60 4.88
N GLU A 91 -10.38 -8.34 5.35
CA GLU A 91 -9.23 -7.45 5.09
C GLU A 91 -8.57 -7.02 6.40
N LEU A 92 -7.22 -7.05 6.45
CA LEU A 92 -6.46 -6.72 7.65
C LEU A 92 -6.82 -5.30 8.16
N TYR A 93 -6.96 -5.13 9.47
CA TYR A 93 -7.18 -3.83 10.08
C TYR A 93 -5.83 -3.12 10.26
N PRO A 94 -5.68 -1.85 9.83
CA PRO A 94 -4.40 -1.16 9.94
C PRO A 94 -4.11 -0.69 11.36
N ASP A 95 -2.82 -0.57 11.70
CA ASP A 95 -2.35 0.08 12.93
C ASP A 95 -2.31 1.60 12.73
N VAL A 96 -1.94 2.04 11.52
CA VAL A 96 -1.80 3.45 11.13
C VAL A 96 -2.48 3.71 9.79
N ILE A 97 -3.22 4.81 9.70
CA ILE A 97 -3.74 5.36 8.44
C ILE A 97 -2.99 6.66 8.17
N LEU A 98 -2.35 6.73 7.01
CA LEU A 98 -1.75 7.94 6.46
C LEU A 98 -2.67 8.54 5.40
N ILE A 99 -3.16 9.75 5.63
CA ILE A 99 -3.87 10.57 4.65
C ILE A 99 -2.87 11.49 3.93
N ASP A 100 -2.88 11.51 2.59
CA ASP A 100 -2.11 12.49 1.82
C ASP A 100 -2.74 13.88 1.97
N GLY A 101 -2.08 14.70 2.78
CA GLY A 101 -2.32 16.13 2.88
C GLY A 101 -2.42 16.66 4.31
N GLY A 102 -3.12 17.79 4.47
CA GLY A 102 -3.06 18.63 5.67
C GLY A 102 -4.11 18.34 6.74
N LEU A 103 -4.14 19.19 7.76
CA LEU A 103 -5.01 19.07 8.94
C LEU A 103 -6.51 18.94 8.60
N GLY A 104 -7.00 19.67 7.60
CA GLY A 104 -8.41 19.57 7.18
C GLY A 104 -8.80 18.18 6.66
N GLN A 105 -7.86 17.51 5.96
CA GLN A 105 -8.06 16.16 5.44
C GLN A 105 -7.98 15.11 6.55
N LEU A 106 -7.09 15.31 7.53
CA LEU A 106 -7.08 14.52 8.77
C LEU A 106 -8.41 14.60 9.51
N HIS A 107 -8.93 15.81 9.73
CA HIS A 107 -10.22 16.01 10.39
C HIS A 107 -11.36 15.33 9.63
N GLY A 108 -11.37 15.40 8.30
CA GLY A 108 -12.36 14.70 7.48
C GLY A 108 -12.36 13.20 7.69
N ALA A 109 -11.18 12.56 7.75
CA ALA A 109 -11.08 11.14 8.07
C ALA A 109 -11.60 10.84 9.48
N LEU A 110 -11.26 11.66 10.48
CA LEU A 110 -11.67 11.46 11.88
C LEU A 110 -13.18 11.59 12.10
N GLU A 111 -13.86 12.51 11.39
CA GLU A 111 -15.32 12.65 11.50
C GLU A 111 -16.05 11.36 11.12
N VAL A 112 -15.52 10.57 10.18
CA VAL A 112 -16.12 9.29 9.81
C VAL A 112 -16.13 8.33 10.99
N PHE A 113 -15.00 8.21 11.70
CA PHE A 113 -14.85 7.29 12.82
C PHE A 113 -15.75 7.63 14.01
N LYS A 114 -16.14 8.90 14.20
CA LYS A 114 -17.12 9.29 15.24
C LYS A 114 -18.50 8.66 15.05
N THR A 115 -18.82 8.27 13.82
CA THR A 115 -20.14 7.69 13.45
C THR A 115 -20.11 6.18 13.31
N MET A 116 -18.93 5.57 13.48
CA MET A 116 -18.75 4.12 13.32
C MET A 116 -18.58 3.44 14.67
N ASP A 117 -19.07 2.21 14.77
CA ASP A 117 -18.86 1.35 15.94
C ASP A 117 -17.51 0.62 15.90
N VAL A 118 -16.50 1.24 15.26
CA VAL A 118 -15.13 0.71 15.18
C VAL A 118 -14.18 1.73 15.77
N ARG A 119 -13.28 1.25 16.63
CA ARG A 119 -12.25 2.12 17.20
C ARG A 119 -11.29 2.57 16.09
N PRO A 120 -11.09 3.87 15.87
CA PRO A 120 -10.14 4.32 14.87
C PRO A 120 -8.73 3.79 15.20
N PRO A 121 -7.97 3.33 14.19
CA PRO A 121 -6.54 3.14 14.35
C PRO A 121 -5.86 4.52 14.53
N MET A 122 -4.53 4.55 14.57
CA MET A 122 -3.81 5.82 14.57
C MET A 122 -4.01 6.53 13.22
N VAL A 123 -4.75 7.64 13.17
CA VAL A 123 -4.90 8.44 11.95
C VAL A 123 -3.92 9.60 11.95
N ILE A 124 -3.15 9.70 10.87
CA ILE A 124 -2.19 10.77 10.63
C ILE A 124 -2.38 11.36 9.23
N SER A 125 -1.86 12.56 9.01
CA SER A 125 -1.73 13.12 7.67
C SER A 125 -0.34 13.72 7.46
N LEU A 126 0.15 13.68 6.21
CA LEU A 126 1.44 14.23 5.82
C LEU A 126 1.25 15.43 4.90
N ALA A 127 1.52 16.63 5.41
CA ALA A 127 1.39 17.85 4.61
C ALA A 127 2.56 18.00 3.64
N LYS A 128 2.25 18.01 2.34
CA LYS A 128 3.23 17.94 1.23
C LYS A 128 4.29 19.04 1.20
N LYS A 129 3.98 20.28 1.61
CA LYS A 129 4.91 21.42 1.48
C LYS A 129 6.04 21.36 2.51
N ASP A 130 5.68 21.09 3.76
CA ASP A 130 6.59 21.19 4.91
C ASP A 130 6.93 19.82 5.52
N GLU A 131 6.34 18.74 4.98
CA GLU A 131 6.49 17.36 5.47
C GLU A 131 6.15 17.23 6.97
N LEU A 132 5.15 18.01 7.40
CA LEU A 132 4.61 17.99 8.75
C LEU A 132 3.65 16.83 8.93
N VAL A 133 3.86 16.06 9.99
CA VAL A 133 2.99 14.93 10.37
C VAL A 133 1.95 15.42 11.37
N TYR A 134 0.70 15.51 10.95
CA TYR A 134 -0.42 15.79 11.85
C TYR A 134 -0.94 14.46 12.42
N VAL A 135 -1.22 14.43 13.71
CA VAL A 135 -1.64 13.21 14.43
C VAL A 135 -2.91 13.50 15.19
N GLN A 136 -3.89 12.58 15.15
CA GLN A 136 -5.19 12.76 15.81
C GLN A 136 -5.11 13.11 17.32
N ALA A 137 -4.03 12.68 17.98
CA ALA A 137 -3.83 12.81 19.42
C ALA A 137 -3.05 14.08 19.83
N LYS A 138 -2.59 14.90 18.87
CA LYS A 138 -1.72 16.06 19.13
C LYS A 138 -2.27 17.32 18.48
N THR A 139 -2.18 18.45 19.18
CA THR A 139 -2.56 19.76 18.66
C THR A 139 -1.51 20.32 17.71
N GLU A 140 -0.23 20.12 18.04
CA GLU A 140 0.91 20.57 17.23
C GLU A 140 1.39 19.45 16.30
N PRO A 141 1.74 19.76 15.04
CA PRO A 141 2.30 18.77 14.13
C PRO A 141 3.70 18.33 14.56
N ILE A 142 4.03 17.08 14.25
CA ILE A 142 5.36 16.54 14.45
C ILE A 142 6.22 16.92 13.26
N LYS A 143 7.31 17.64 13.53
CA LYS A 143 8.34 17.96 12.53
C LYS A 143 9.50 16.99 12.63
N LEU A 144 9.63 16.11 11.64
CA LEU A 144 10.73 15.16 11.56
C LEU A 144 11.88 15.74 10.72
N SER A 145 13.11 15.34 11.02
CA SER A 145 14.26 15.70 10.19
C SER A 145 14.16 15.02 8.82
N ARG A 146 14.71 15.63 7.77
CA ARG A 146 14.67 15.07 6.40
C ARG A 146 15.32 13.69 6.28
N ASN A 147 16.25 13.38 7.17
CA ASN A 147 16.95 12.09 7.20
C ASN A 147 16.24 11.05 8.09
N HIS A 148 15.19 11.45 8.81
CA HIS A 148 14.44 10.57 9.69
C HIS A 148 13.78 9.43 8.90
N LEU A 149 14.08 8.18 9.26
CA LEU A 149 13.62 7.01 8.50
C LEU A 149 12.11 6.82 8.56
N GLY A 150 11.47 7.19 9.68
CA GLY A 150 10.01 7.20 9.77
C GLY A 150 9.37 8.18 8.79
N LEU A 151 10.00 9.36 8.55
CA LEU A 151 9.49 10.30 7.55
C LEU A 151 9.65 9.74 6.14
N LYS A 152 10.81 9.14 5.83
CA LYS A 152 11.04 8.50 4.52
C LYS A 152 10.04 7.37 4.26
N LEU A 153 9.66 6.60 5.28
CA LEU A 153 8.62 5.58 5.16
C LEU A 153 7.25 6.21 4.84
N LEU A 154 6.84 7.27 5.55
CA LEU A 154 5.59 7.97 5.26
C LEU A 154 5.57 8.58 3.85
N GLN A 155 6.68 9.19 3.42
CA GLN A 155 6.84 9.69 2.06
C GLN A 155 6.73 8.57 1.03
N TYR A 156 7.32 7.40 1.30
CA TYR A 156 7.22 6.25 0.39
C TYR A 156 5.78 5.76 0.26
N ILE A 157 5.05 5.66 1.36
CA ILE A 157 3.63 5.26 1.36
C ILE A 157 2.79 6.28 0.56
N ARG A 158 3.01 7.58 0.79
CA ARG A 158 2.35 8.66 0.03
C ARG A 158 2.65 8.57 -1.45
N ASP A 159 3.92 8.48 -1.82
CA ASP A 159 4.36 8.46 -3.21
C ASP A 159 3.82 7.22 -3.94
N GLU A 160 3.71 6.09 -3.24
CA GLU A 160 3.11 4.87 -3.76
C GLU A 160 1.58 4.98 -3.94
N ALA A 161 0.88 5.64 -3.01
CA ALA A 161 -0.54 5.98 -3.17
C ALA A 161 -0.76 6.87 -4.39
N HIS A 162 0.04 7.93 -4.50
CA HIS A 162 -0.01 8.86 -5.63
C HIS A 162 0.31 8.15 -6.96
N ARG A 163 1.34 7.30 -6.99
CA ARG A 163 1.68 6.47 -8.17
C ARG A 163 0.52 5.55 -8.54
N PHE A 164 -0.13 4.93 -7.56
CA PHE A 164 -1.23 4.01 -7.78
C PHE A 164 -2.49 4.72 -8.31
N ALA A 165 -2.75 5.94 -7.84
CA ALA A 165 -3.76 6.83 -8.40
C ALA A 165 -3.42 7.22 -9.84
N GLN A 166 -2.25 7.81 -10.11
CA GLN A 166 -1.83 8.22 -11.46
C GLN A 166 -1.91 7.08 -12.48
N HIS A 167 -1.50 5.86 -12.11
CA HIS A 167 -1.60 4.70 -12.99
C HIS A 167 -3.05 4.43 -13.43
N TYR A 168 -4.02 4.65 -12.54
CA TYR A 168 -5.44 4.53 -12.88
C TYR A 168 -5.88 5.59 -13.89
N HIS A 169 -5.40 6.83 -13.75
CA HIS A 169 -5.68 7.92 -14.69
C HIS A 169 -5.20 7.55 -16.10
N HIS A 170 -4.05 6.90 -16.22
CA HIS A 170 -3.55 6.41 -17.52
C HIS A 170 -4.44 5.31 -18.10
N ILE A 171 -4.92 4.37 -17.29
CA ILE A 171 -5.84 3.31 -17.73
C ILE A 171 -7.16 3.90 -18.23
N LEU A 172 -7.76 4.81 -17.46
CA LEU A 172 -9.03 5.44 -17.81
C LEU A 172 -8.94 6.28 -19.08
N ARG A 173 -7.88 7.10 -19.22
CA ARG A 173 -7.66 7.89 -20.44
C ARG A 173 -7.55 7.01 -21.68
N ARG A 174 -6.81 5.90 -21.60
CA ARG A 174 -6.69 4.96 -22.71
C ARG A 174 -8.03 4.33 -23.06
N LYS A 175 -8.84 3.98 -22.06
CA LYS A 175 -10.18 3.41 -22.28
C LYS A 175 -11.11 4.42 -22.97
N SER A 176 -11.15 5.67 -22.50
CA SER A 176 -11.96 6.74 -23.09
C SER A 176 -11.57 7.02 -24.54
N GLN A 177 -10.27 7.11 -24.85
CA GLN A 177 -9.78 7.29 -26.21
C GLN A 177 -10.21 6.15 -27.14
N LEU A 178 -10.15 4.90 -26.67
CA LEU A 178 -10.62 3.74 -27.43
C LEU A 178 -12.13 3.79 -27.69
N GLU A 179 -12.93 4.18 -26.68
CA GLU A 179 -14.38 4.34 -26.83
C GLU A 179 -14.74 5.46 -27.82
N GLU A 180 -14.00 6.57 -27.80
CA GLU A 180 -14.16 7.64 -28.78
C GLU A 180 -13.78 7.22 -30.20
N ASP A 181 -12.67 6.50 -30.36
CA ASP A 181 -12.23 6.00 -31.66
C ASP A 181 -13.28 5.04 -32.25
N VAL A 182 -13.85 4.15 -31.43
CA VAL A 182 -14.95 3.26 -31.84
C VAL A 182 -16.20 4.07 -32.23
N LYS A 183 -16.58 5.08 -31.44
CA LYS A 183 -17.70 5.99 -31.78
C LYS A 183 -17.47 6.73 -33.10
N LYS A 184 -16.22 7.06 -33.41
CA LYS A 184 -15.78 7.71 -34.67
C LYS A 184 -15.58 6.71 -35.82
N GLY A 185 -15.94 5.43 -35.64
CA GLY A 185 -15.86 4.38 -36.66
C GLY A 185 -14.45 3.83 -36.91
N ARG A 186 -13.47 4.19 -36.09
CA ARG A 186 -12.10 3.68 -36.20
C ARG A 186 -11.99 2.28 -35.58
N ARG A 187 -11.22 1.40 -36.21
CA ARG A 187 -10.98 0.04 -35.69
C ARG A 187 -10.08 0.11 -34.44
N PRO A 188 -10.47 -0.52 -33.31
CA PRO A 188 -9.63 -0.56 -32.13
C PRO A 188 -8.32 -1.33 -32.39
N PRO A 189 -7.21 -0.99 -31.71
CA PRO A 189 -5.95 -1.70 -31.85
C PRO A 189 -6.13 -3.18 -31.47
N ARG A 190 -5.58 -4.09 -32.29
CA ARG A 190 -5.57 -5.53 -31.99
C ARG A 190 -4.92 -5.77 -30.63
N ALA A 191 -5.59 -6.54 -29.77
CA ALA A 191 -5.00 -6.99 -28.51
C ALA A 191 -3.66 -7.68 -28.79
N ARG A 192 -2.58 -7.26 -28.11
CA ARG A 192 -1.31 -7.98 -28.16
C ARG A 192 -1.54 -9.39 -27.62
N LYS A 193 -1.30 -10.41 -28.43
CA LYS A 193 -1.26 -11.80 -27.95
C LYS A 193 -0.21 -11.87 -26.84
N LYS A 194 -0.60 -12.31 -25.63
CA LYS A 194 0.38 -12.67 -24.60
C LYS A 194 1.28 -13.74 -25.21
N LYS A 195 2.61 -13.55 -25.15
CA LYS A 195 3.54 -14.67 -25.40
C LYS A 195 3.16 -15.79 -24.40
N PRO A 196 3.04 -17.05 -24.84
CA PRO A 196 2.88 -18.15 -23.89
C PRO A 196 4.05 -18.07 -22.90
N ALA A 197 3.75 -18.25 -21.62
CA ALA A 197 4.79 -18.45 -20.63
C ALA A 197 5.67 -19.61 -21.09
N ALA A 198 6.99 -19.47 -21.01
CA ALA A 198 7.89 -20.58 -21.22
C ALA A 198 7.44 -21.72 -20.28
N SER A 199 7.30 -22.92 -20.84
CA SER A 199 7.02 -24.12 -20.05
C SER A 199 8.03 -24.19 -18.89
N PRO A 200 7.61 -24.53 -17.66
CA PRO A 200 8.55 -24.73 -16.58
C PRO A 200 9.58 -25.77 -17.02
N GLU A 201 10.87 -25.47 -16.84
CA GLU A 201 11.92 -26.46 -17.00
C GLU A 201 11.59 -27.66 -16.11
N PRO A 202 11.81 -28.90 -16.60
CA PRO A 202 11.56 -30.08 -15.81
C PRO A 202 12.37 -30.00 -14.51
N THR A 203 11.67 -30.20 -13.40
CA THR A 203 12.27 -30.27 -12.07
C THR A 203 13.35 -31.36 -12.08
N PRO A 204 14.59 -31.09 -11.64
CA PRO A 204 15.60 -32.12 -11.58
C PRO A 204 15.13 -33.24 -10.64
N VAL A 205 15.08 -34.46 -11.17
CA VAL A 205 14.74 -35.67 -10.42
C VAL A 205 15.79 -35.82 -9.30
N PRO A 206 15.39 -36.01 -8.03
CA PRO A 206 16.33 -36.30 -6.96
C PRO A 206 17.14 -37.55 -7.32
N GLN A 207 18.47 -37.43 -7.33
CA GLN A 207 19.34 -38.59 -7.48
C GLN A 207 19.15 -39.50 -6.27
N GLU A 208 18.81 -40.77 -6.52
CA GLU A 208 18.74 -41.80 -5.50
C GLU A 208 20.06 -41.86 -4.74
N ILE A 209 20.00 -41.58 -3.44
CA ILE A 209 21.12 -41.72 -2.53
C ILE A 209 21.34 -43.23 -2.39
N SER A 210 22.43 -43.73 -2.97
CA SER A 210 22.83 -45.14 -2.79
C SER A 210 22.99 -45.45 -1.30
N PRO A 211 22.53 -46.62 -0.81
CA PRO A 211 22.68 -46.99 0.58
C PRO A 211 24.17 -47.10 0.95
N PRO A 212 24.54 -46.72 2.18
CA PRO A 212 25.93 -46.83 2.63
C PRO A 212 26.38 -48.29 2.66
N ALA A 213 27.62 -48.54 2.25
CA ALA A 213 28.25 -49.84 2.25
C ALA A 213 28.31 -50.44 3.68
N PRO A 214 28.19 -51.77 3.83
CA PRO A 214 28.23 -52.42 5.13
C PRO A 214 29.62 -52.27 5.77
N ASN A 215 29.63 -51.86 7.04
CA ASN A 215 30.82 -51.69 7.85
C ASN A 215 31.44 -53.06 8.17
N THR A 216 32.60 -53.37 7.59
CA THR A 216 33.38 -54.56 7.96
C THR A 216 34.30 -54.24 9.12
N ASP A 217 33.78 -54.31 10.35
CA ASP A 217 34.61 -54.44 11.54
C ASP A 217 35.08 -55.90 11.65
N ALA A 218 36.24 -56.18 11.08
CA ALA A 218 36.98 -57.40 11.34
C ALA A 218 37.99 -57.14 12.46
N ASN A 219 37.60 -57.60 13.64
CA ASN A 219 38.43 -57.90 14.80
C ASN A 219 39.71 -58.65 14.38
N GLY A 220 40.86 -58.28 14.95
CA GLY A 220 42.14 -58.93 14.67
C GLY A 220 43.24 -58.49 15.63
N ALA A 221 43.25 -59.09 16.82
CA ALA A 221 44.23 -58.90 17.86
C ALA A 221 45.62 -59.51 17.52
N ALA A 222 46.60 -59.04 18.28
CA ALA A 222 47.73 -59.78 18.85
C ALA A 222 49.12 -59.73 18.17
N ASN A 223 50.08 -59.35 19.02
CA ASN A 223 51.48 -59.78 19.14
C ASN A 223 52.55 -59.20 18.22
N GLY A 224 53.54 -58.57 18.84
CA GLY A 224 54.84 -58.20 18.29
C GLY A 224 55.46 -57.02 19.02
#